data_AF-A0A353GS54-F1
#
_entry.id   AF-A0A353GS54-F1
#
_cell.length_a   1.000
_cell.length_b   1.000
_cell.length_c   1.000
_cell.angle_alpha   90.00
_cell.angle_beta   90.00
_cell.angle_gamma   90.00
#
_symmetry.space_group_name_H-M   'P 1'
#
loop_
_entity.id
_entity.type
_entity.pdbx_description
1 polymer ?
#
loop_
_entity_poly.entity_id
_entity_poly.type
_entity_poly.pdbx_seq_one_letter_code
_entity_poly.pdbx_strand_id
1 'polypeptide(L)'
;MARIAIMSCSNVKNEFSCPAVGCFKSFNDRKGMFECYKDDQESQIVGFSTCAGCPTLYAPEKILSKVKPLVEISKADTIHFSSCMVKLCPFVQKYKSVINATYPNVELVMGTDEATPLEAMKIMLKNLLTDNSHGITEEFKRNMPSD
;
A
#
# COMPACT_ATOMS: atom_id res chain seq x y z
N MET A 1 18.02 9.24 -6.53
CA MET A 1 16.87 9.83 -5.82
C MET A 1 15.57 9.29 -6.39
N ALA A 2 14.93 8.34 -5.71
CA ALA A 2 13.60 7.85 -6.08
C ALA A 2 12.48 8.77 -5.57
N ARG A 3 11.46 9.00 -6.39
CA ARG A 3 10.24 9.75 -6.04
C ARG A 3 9.09 8.76 -5.89
N ILE A 4 8.89 8.32 -4.66
CA ILE A 4 8.04 7.18 -4.36
C ILE A 4 6.63 7.64 -4.00
N ALA A 5 5.61 7.00 -4.56
CA ALA A 5 4.26 7.10 -4.07
C ALA A 5 3.77 5.76 -3.50
N ILE A 6 2.89 5.81 -2.51
CA ILE A 6 2.28 4.62 -1.91
C ILE A 6 0.81 4.55 -2.31
N MET A 7 0.40 3.38 -2.81
CA MET A 7 -0.98 3.04 -3.12
C MET A 7 -1.51 2.01 -2.10
N SER A 8 -2.47 2.41 -1.28
CA SER A 8 -3.05 1.58 -0.23
C SER A 8 -4.46 1.05 -0.56
N CYS A 9 -4.92 0.01 0.13
CA CYS A 9 -6.27 -0.52 -0.06
C CYS A 9 -7.32 0.43 0.54
N SER A 10 -8.32 0.83 -0.26
CA SER A 10 -9.41 1.71 0.22
C SER A 10 -10.21 1.06 1.34
N ASN A 11 -10.49 -0.24 1.25
CA ASN A 11 -11.28 -0.95 2.27
C ASN A 11 -10.49 -1.02 3.57
N VAL A 12 -9.18 -1.30 3.51
CA VAL A 12 -8.37 -1.35 4.72
C VAL A 12 -8.28 0.02 5.39
N LYS A 13 -8.16 1.09 4.60
CA LYS A 13 -8.21 2.45 5.13
C LYS A 13 -9.56 2.78 5.75
N ASN A 14 -10.66 2.52 5.03
CA ASN A 14 -11.98 3.05 5.41
C ASN A 14 -12.69 2.18 6.45
N GLU A 15 -12.61 0.85 6.34
CA GLU A 15 -13.27 -0.08 7.27
C GLU A 15 -12.47 -0.24 8.57
N PHE A 16 -11.14 -0.23 8.50
CA PHE A 16 -10.26 -0.45 9.66
C PHE A 16 -9.58 0.82 10.18
N SER A 17 -9.95 1.99 9.65
CA SER A 17 -9.31 3.27 9.98
C SER A 17 -7.78 3.23 9.86
N CYS A 18 -7.26 2.47 8.90
CA CYS A 18 -5.81 2.28 8.77
C CYS A 18 -5.11 3.59 8.38
N PRO A 19 -4.18 4.11 9.20
CA PRO A 19 -3.45 5.35 8.91
C PRO A 19 -2.18 5.11 8.07
N ALA A 20 -1.97 3.89 7.57
CA ALA A 20 -0.76 3.46 6.83
C ALA A 20 0.56 3.56 7.64
N VAL A 21 0.50 3.54 8.99
CA VAL A 21 1.68 3.64 9.87
C VAL A 21 2.76 2.62 9.51
N GLY A 22 2.40 1.36 9.28
CA GLY A 22 3.35 0.32 8.88
C GLY A 22 4.03 0.59 7.53
N CYS A 23 3.31 1.17 6.56
CA CYS A 23 3.86 1.52 5.26
C CYS A 23 4.90 2.63 5.37
N PHE A 24 4.58 3.70 6.11
CA PHE A 24 5.50 4.83 6.33
C PHE A 24 6.69 4.44 7.22
N LYS A 25 6.47 3.64 8.28
CA LYS A 25 7.55 3.12 9.12
C LYS A 25 8.53 2.27 8.30
N SER A 26 8.03 1.37 7.44
CA SER A 26 8.90 0.55 6.58
C SER A 26 9.75 1.39 5.63
N PHE A 27 9.20 2.48 5.09
CA PHE A 27 9.96 3.42 4.26
C PHE A 27 11.03 4.15 5.08
N ASN A 28 10.67 4.71 6.23
CA ASN A 28 11.59 5.46 7.09
C ASN A 28 12.74 4.59 7.60
N ASP A 29 12.44 3.35 7.98
CA ASP A 29 13.42 2.40 8.48
C ASP A 29 14.18 1.68 7.36
N ARG A 30 13.82 1.94 6.08
CA ARG A 30 14.39 1.28 4.89
C ARG A 30 14.34 -0.24 4.97
N LYS A 31 13.21 -0.80 5.43
CA LYS A 31 12.98 -2.24 5.62
C LYS A 31 12.05 -2.83 4.55
N GLY A 32 12.15 -4.15 4.33
CA GLY A 32 11.28 -4.89 3.41
C GLY A 32 11.44 -4.39 1.99
N MET A 33 10.33 -4.02 1.33
CA MET A 33 10.37 -3.59 -0.08
C MET A 33 11.04 -2.23 -0.30
N PHE A 34 11.45 -1.54 0.78
CA PHE A 34 12.21 -0.30 0.70
C PHE A 34 13.73 -0.48 0.92
N GLU A 35 14.21 -1.71 1.15
CA GLU A 35 15.64 -1.99 1.34
C GLU A 35 16.49 -1.62 0.11
N CYS A 36 15.91 -1.69 -1.09
CA CYS A 36 16.57 -1.26 -2.32
C CYS A 36 16.94 0.23 -2.32
N TYR A 37 16.32 1.06 -1.47
CA TYR A 37 16.60 2.49 -1.34
C TYR A 37 17.53 2.83 -0.17
N LYS A 38 18.13 1.84 0.50
CA LYS A 38 19.00 2.07 1.68
C LYS A 38 20.19 2.99 1.39
N ASP A 39 20.75 2.87 0.19
CA ASP A 39 21.93 3.65 -0.24
C ASP A 39 21.52 4.98 -0.92
N ASP A 40 20.22 5.18 -1.20
CA ASP A 40 19.67 6.40 -1.79
C ASP A 40 18.93 7.23 -0.74
N GLN A 41 19.72 7.96 0.06
CA GLN A 41 19.24 8.78 1.18
C GLN A 41 18.33 9.94 0.75
N GLU A 42 18.37 10.36 -0.52
CA GLU A 42 17.50 11.41 -1.06
C GLU A 42 16.12 10.89 -1.46
N SER A 43 15.92 9.56 -1.50
CA SER A 43 14.62 8.97 -1.80
C SER A 43 13.55 9.43 -0.82
N GLN A 44 12.43 9.88 -1.36
CA GLN A 44 11.34 10.51 -0.60
C GLN A 44 9.97 9.97 -1.02
N ILE A 45 9.04 9.92 -0.07
CA ILE A 45 7.62 9.73 -0.41
C ILE A 45 7.05 11.05 -0.89
N VAL A 46 6.65 11.11 -2.16
CA VAL A 46 6.07 12.30 -2.80
C VAL A 46 4.54 12.28 -2.83
N GLY A 47 3.93 11.14 -2.51
CA GLY A 47 2.48 11.03 -2.51
C GLY A 47 1.95 9.75 -1.87
N PHE A 48 0.71 9.82 -1.42
CA PHE A 48 -0.04 8.69 -0.88
C PHE A 48 -1.46 8.74 -1.44
N SER A 49 -1.99 7.58 -1.82
CA SER A 49 -3.37 7.45 -2.24
C SER A 49 -3.91 6.07 -1.89
N THR A 50 -5.23 5.91 -1.96
CA THR A 50 -5.86 4.58 -1.95
C THR A 50 -6.26 4.16 -3.35
N CYS A 51 -6.42 2.84 -3.55
CA CYS A 51 -7.09 2.33 -4.74
C CYS A 51 -8.53 2.87 -4.84
N ALA A 52 -9.14 2.67 -6.01
CA ALA A 52 -10.51 3.14 -6.28
C ALA A 52 -11.61 2.22 -5.71
N GLY A 53 -11.30 1.36 -4.73
CA GLY A 53 -12.17 0.26 -4.30
C GLY A 53 -12.18 -0.88 -5.31
N CYS A 54 -12.66 -2.06 -4.89
CA CYS A 54 -12.70 -3.26 -5.73
C CYS A 54 -13.25 -2.92 -7.12
N PRO A 55 -12.50 -3.21 -8.20
CA PRO A 55 -12.91 -2.82 -9.52
C PRO A 55 -14.15 -3.66 -9.87
N THR A 56 -15.26 -3.01 -10.17
CA THR A 56 -16.37 -3.69 -10.84
C THR A 56 -15.85 -4.19 -12.19
N LEU A 57 -16.47 -5.25 -12.74
CA LEU A 57 -16.04 -5.88 -14.00
C LEU A 57 -15.74 -4.85 -15.11
N TYR A 58 -16.50 -3.76 -15.13
CA TYR A 58 -16.54 -2.71 -16.14
C TYR A 58 -15.69 -1.47 -15.87
N ALA A 59 -14.97 -1.36 -14.74
CA ALA A 59 -14.29 -0.11 -14.41
C ALA A 59 -12.94 -0.25 -13.67
N PRO A 60 -12.03 -1.16 -14.08
CA PRO A 60 -10.69 -1.23 -13.49
C PRO A 60 -9.86 0.05 -13.68
N GLU A 61 -10.15 0.85 -14.71
CA GLU A 61 -9.47 2.12 -15.04
C GLU A 61 -9.76 3.23 -14.03
N LYS A 62 -10.75 3.09 -13.14
CA LYS A 62 -11.02 4.09 -12.09
C LYS A 62 -9.81 4.37 -11.22
N ILE A 63 -8.91 3.40 -11.05
CA ILE A 63 -7.66 3.62 -10.31
C ILE A 63 -6.78 4.72 -10.93
N LEU A 64 -6.87 4.94 -12.25
CA LEU A 64 -6.08 5.95 -12.95
C LEU A 64 -6.40 7.37 -12.47
N SER A 65 -7.64 7.64 -12.05
CA SER A 65 -7.99 8.92 -11.43
C SER A 65 -7.21 9.23 -10.15
N LYS A 66 -6.76 8.18 -9.43
CA LYS A 66 -5.94 8.27 -8.22
C LYS A 66 -4.45 8.28 -8.52
N VAL A 67 -4.03 7.62 -9.60
CA VAL A 67 -2.63 7.51 -10.03
C VAL A 67 -2.16 8.76 -10.77
N LYS A 68 -3.01 9.32 -11.64
CA LYS A 68 -2.72 10.50 -12.45
C LYS A 68 -2.08 11.65 -11.65
N PRO A 69 -2.66 12.13 -10.52
CA PRO A 69 -2.03 13.20 -9.74
C PRO A 69 -0.72 12.79 -9.05
N LEU A 70 -0.53 11.50 -8.71
CA LEU A 70 0.74 11.02 -8.15
C LEU A 70 1.86 11.13 -9.20
N VAL A 71 1.58 10.74 -10.44
CA VAL A 71 2.56 10.76 -11.53
C VAL A 71 2.73 12.17 -12.09
N GLU A 72 1.65 12.84 -12.46
CA GLU A 72 1.73 14.08 -13.24
C GLU A 72 2.01 15.32 -12.39
N ILE A 73 1.51 15.38 -11.15
CA ILE A 73 1.70 16.52 -10.24
C ILE A 73 2.86 16.25 -9.29
N SER A 74 2.80 15.13 -8.57
CA SER A 74 3.82 14.79 -7.55
C SER A 74 5.11 14.25 -8.16
N LYS A 75 5.11 13.96 -9.48
CA LYS A 75 6.26 13.42 -10.23
C LYS A 75 6.78 12.13 -9.62
N ALA A 76 5.88 11.23 -9.22
CA ALA A 76 6.26 9.90 -8.78
C ALA A 76 6.81 9.09 -9.95
N ASP A 77 8.01 8.55 -9.80
CA ASP A 77 8.64 7.61 -10.74
C ASP A 77 8.41 6.15 -10.31
N THR A 78 8.04 5.93 -9.05
CA THR A 78 7.82 4.62 -8.46
C THR A 78 6.52 4.62 -7.67
N ILE A 79 5.69 3.59 -7.82
CA ILE A 79 4.49 3.36 -7.01
C ILE A 79 4.61 2.02 -6.31
N HIS A 80 4.62 2.06 -4.98
CA HIS A 80 4.51 0.87 -4.13
C HIS A 80 3.05 0.55 -3.86
N PHE A 81 2.60 -0.65 -4.22
CA PHE A 81 1.36 -1.19 -3.67
C PHE A 81 1.59 -1.64 -2.23
N SER A 82 0.77 -1.17 -1.31
CA SER A 82 0.84 -1.60 0.10
C SER A 82 0.72 -3.12 0.24
N SER A 83 1.32 -3.67 1.29
CA SER A 83 1.29 -5.12 1.52
C SER A 83 -0.13 -5.67 1.69
N CYS A 84 -1.07 -4.90 2.23
CA CYS A 84 -2.48 -5.31 2.28
C CYS A 84 -3.11 -5.46 0.89
N MET A 85 -2.76 -4.60 -0.09
CA MET A 85 -3.20 -4.80 -1.47
C MET A 85 -2.59 -6.06 -2.08
N VAL A 86 -1.28 -6.24 -1.91
CA VAL A 86 -0.58 -7.40 -2.48
C VAL A 86 -1.08 -8.72 -1.90
N LYS A 87 -1.33 -8.76 -0.58
CA LYS A 87 -1.68 -9.98 0.16
C LYS A 87 -3.17 -10.31 0.13
N LEU A 88 -4.06 -9.30 0.06
CA LEU A 88 -5.50 -9.50 0.22
C LEU A 88 -6.33 -9.16 -1.01
N CYS A 89 -5.83 -8.32 -1.93
CA CYS A 89 -6.62 -7.87 -3.06
C CYS A 89 -6.54 -8.87 -4.21
N PRO A 90 -7.67 -9.49 -4.63
CA PRO A 90 -7.66 -10.39 -5.79
C PRO A 90 -7.44 -9.64 -7.12
N PHE A 91 -7.53 -8.31 -7.11
CA PHE A 91 -7.46 -7.48 -8.31
C PHE A 91 -6.16 -6.68 -8.44
N VAL A 92 -5.17 -6.89 -7.56
CA VAL A 92 -3.93 -6.11 -7.58
C VAL A 92 -3.20 -6.21 -8.92
N GLN A 93 -3.21 -7.39 -9.55
CA GLN A 93 -2.61 -7.58 -10.88
C GLN A 93 -3.36 -6.83 -11.98
N LYS A 94 -4.70 -6.76 -11.89
CA LYS A 94 -5.51 -5.99 -12.84
C LYS A 94 -5.17 -4.50 -12.74
N TYR A 95 -5.03 -3.97 -11.53
CA TYR A 95 -4.58 -2.60 -11.32
C TYR A 95 -3.16 -2.36 -11.84
N LYS A 96 -2.23 -3.26 -11.53
CA LYS A 96 -0.85 -3.17 -12.04
C LYS A 96 -0.85 -3.09 -13.57
N SER A 97 -1.61 -3.97 -14.24
CA SER A 97 -1.72 -3.97 -15.70
C SER A 97 -2.27 -2.66 -16.26
N VAL A 98 -3.35 -2.13 -15.69
CA VAL A 98 -3.98 -0.88 -16.14
C VAL A 98 -3.03 0.32 -15.95
N ILE A 99 -2.35 0.38 -14.81
CA ILE A 99 -1.39 1.46 -14.53
C ILE A 99 -0.20 1.37 -15.46
N ASN A 100 0.39 0.19 -15.63
CA ASN A 100 1.53 -0.03 -16.51
C ASN A 100 1.22 0.29 -17.98
N ALA A 101 0.00 -0.02 -18.45
CA ALA A 101 -0.44 0.32 -19.80
C ALA A 101 -0.55 1.85 -20.02
N THR A 102 -0.89 2.61 -18.97
CA THR A 102 -1.07 4.07 -19.05
C THR A 102 0.24 4.82 -18.78
N TYR A 103 1.04 4.34 -17.84
CA TYR A 103 2.29 4.96 -17.39
C TYR A 103 3.43 3.92 -17.39
N PRO A 104 3.92 3.50 -18.58
CA PRO A 104 4.93 2.44 -18.70
C PRO A 104 6.31 2.82 -18.13
N ASN A 105 6.55 4.11 -17.93
CA ASN A 105 7.80 4.64 -17.37
C ASN A 105 7.77 4.74 -15.83
N VAL A 106 6.66 4.36 -15.18
CA VAL A 106 6.52 4.38 -13.73
C VAL A 106 6.75 2.96 -13.21
N GLU A 107 7.72 2.79 -12.32
CA GLU A 107 8.02 1.50 -11.70
C GLU A 107 6.89 1.11 -10.73
N LEU A 108 6.40 -0.13 -10.83
CA LEU A 108 5.33 -0.65 -9.98
C LEU A 108 5.86 -1.75 -9.06
N VAL A 109 6.10 -1.39 -7.80
CA VAL A 109 6.66 -2.29 -6.78
C VAL A 109 5.53 -2.95 -5.98
N MET A 110 5.65 -4.26 -5.78
CA MET A 110 4.65 -5.08 -5.11
C MET A 110 5.00 -5.22 -3.62
N GLY A 111 4.54 -4.29 -2.80
CA GLY A 111 4.61 -4.37 -1.34
C GLY A 111 5.19 -3.12 -0.70
N THR A 112 4.97 -3.00 0.60
CA THR A 112 5.59 -1.98 1.47
C THR A 112 6.36 -2.65 2.59
N ASP A 113 5.66 -3.43 3.40
CA ASP A 113 6.19 -4.18 4.53
C ASP A 113 6.27 -5.67 4.18
N GLU A 114 7.44 -6.26 4.30
CA GLU A 114 7.61 -7.71 4.15
C GLU A 114 7.16 -8.45 5.42
N ALA A 115 7.28 -7.80 6.58
CA ALA A 115 7.23 -8.40 7.91
C ALA A 115 5.88 -9.02 8.31
N THR A 116 4.74 -8.59 7.75
CA THR A 116 3.43 -9.09 8.21
C THR A 116 3.03 -10.41 7.53
N PRO A 117 2.99 -11.58 8.21
CA PRO A 117 2.50 -12.80 7.57
C PRO A 117 1.03 -12.66 7.16
N LEU A 118 0.63 -13.30 6.04
CA LEU A 118 -0.75 -13.23 5.55
C LEU A 118 -1.77 -13.67 6.62
N GLU A 119 -1.46 -14.74 7.36
CA GLU A 119 -2.36 -15.25 8.40
C GLU A 119 -2.50 -14.28 9.58
N ALA A 120 -1.42 -13.64 10.02
CA ALA A 120 -1.48 -12.59 11.04
C ALA A 120 -2.34 -11.41 10.57
N MET A 121 -2.20 -11.00 9.31
CA MET A 121 -3.01 -9.94 8.72
C MET A 121 -4.50 -10.33 8.68
N LYS A 122 -4.83 -11.58 8.30
CA LYS A 122 -6.22 -12.07 8.31
C LYS A 122 -6.82 -12.09 9.71
N ILE A 123 -6.06 -12.54 10.72
CA ILE A 123 -6.49 -12.57 12.12
C ILE A 123 -6.77 -11.14 12.61
N MET A 124 -5.84 -10.22 12.39
CA MET A 124 -5.99 -8.81 12.74
C MET A 124 -7.26 -8.21 12.13
N LEU A 125 -7.47 -8.39 10.82
CA LEU A 125 -8.65 -7.83 10.14
C LEU A 125 -9.94 -8.49 10.61
N LYS A 126 -9.94 -9.80 10.87
CA LYS A 126 -11.08 -10.50 11.45
C LYS A 126 -11.45 -9.90 12.80
N ASN A 127 -10.48 -9.73 13.70
CA ASN A 127 -10.72 -9.17 15.03
C ASN A 127 -11.29 -7.75 14.93
N LEU A 128 -10.72 -6.90 14.08
CA LEU A 128 -11.22 -5.54 13.85
C LEU A 128 -12.64 -5.50 13.26
N LEU A 129 -13.10 -6.54 12.58
CA LEU A 129 -14.48 -6.65 12.09
C LEU A 129 -15.45 -7.18 13.14
N THR A 130 -15.00 -8.08 14.01
CA THR A 130 -15.88 -8.84 14.91
C THR A 130 -15.87 -8.35 16.35
N ASP A 131 -14.86 -7.57 16.74
CA ASP A 131 -14.64 -7.09 18.09
C ASP A 131 -14.25 -5.61 18.09
N ASN A 132 -15.16 -4.77 18.58
CA ASN A 132 -14.95 -3.33 18.70
C ASN A 132 -14.29 -2.91 20.03
N SER A 133 -13.90 -3.85 20.88
CA SER A 133 -13.23 -3.53 22.15
C SER A 133 -11.80 -3.01 21.96
N HIS A 134 -11.19 -3.26 20.80
CA HIS A 134 -9.81 -2.89 20.49
C HIS A 134 -9.72 -2.23 19.10
N GLY A 135 -8.95 -1.15 19.02
CA GLY A 135 -8.67 -0.47 17.74
C GLY A 135 -7.47 -1.06 17.01
N ILE A 136 -7.21 -0.52 15.80
CA ILE A 136 -6.11 -0.97 14.94
C ILE A 136 -4.74 -0.97 15.63
N THR A 137 -4.49 -0.01 16.55
CA THR A 137 -3.25 0.08 17.30
C THR A 137 -3.00 -1.15 18.17
N GLU A 138 -4.01 -1.60 18.91
CA GLU A 138 -3.87 -2.72 19.84
C GLU A 138 -3.75 -4.04 19.07
N GLU A 139 -4.53 -4.22 18.01
CA GLU A 139 -4.41 -5.39 17.15
C GLU A 139 -3.07 -5.44 16.41
N PHE A 140 -2.53 -4.28 16.00
CA PHE A 140 -1.21 -4.22 15.40
C PHE A 140 -0.12 -4.64 16.39
N LYS A 141 -0.14 -4.13 17.63
CA LYS A 141 0.83 -4.52 18.67
C LYS A 141 0.76 -6.00 19.05
N ARG A 142 -0.43 -6.62 19.01
CA ARG A 142 -0.62 -8.04 19.33
C ARG A 142 -0.10 -8.98 18.26
N ASN A 143 -0.26 -8.60 16.99
CA ASN A 143 -0.09 -9.50 15.86
C ASN A 143 1.16 -9.21 15.03
N MET A 144 1.79 -8.04 15.20
CA MET A 144 3.06 -7.72 14.54
C MET A 144 4.24 -8.09 15.43
N PRO A 145 5.33 -8.63 14.86
CA PRO A 145 6.56 -8.78 15.61
C PRO A 145 7.02 -7.40 16.10
N SER A 146 7.23 -7.29 17.40
CA SER A 146 7.92 -6.15 18.00
C SER A 146 9.35 -6.14 17.47
N ASP A 147 9.71 -5.06 16.75
CA ASP A 147 11.10 -4.65 16.56
C ASP A 147 11.78 -4.45 17.93
#